data_AF-A0A971ZG36-F1
#
_entry.id   AF-A0A971ZG36-F1
#
_cell.length_a   1.000
_cell.length_b   1.000
_cell.length_c   1.000
_cell.angle_alpha   90.00
_cell.angle_beta   90.00
_cell.angle_gamma   90.00
#
_symmetry.space_group_name_H-M   'P 1'
#
loop_
_entity.id
_entity.type
_entity.pdbx_description
1 polymer ?
#
loop_
_entity_poly.entity_id
_entity_poly.type
_entity_poly.pdbx_seq_one_letter_code
_entity_poly.pdbx_strand_id
1 'polypeptide(L)' 'MRLLLVNDDGIHAEGINKLAMELEKKHEVTIVAPNDERSAQSHALTLRKPLIVKEVKLEGIKSRAYSVSGTP' A
#
# COMPACT_ATOMS: atom_id res chain seq x y z
N MET A 1 -18.16 0.45 -5.10
CA MET A 1 -17.27 -0.73 -4.91
C MET A 1 -16.14 -0.32 -3.98
N ARG A 2 -15.64 -1.23 -3.16
CA ARG A 2 -14.53 -1.01 -2.23
C ARG A 2 -13.30 -1.74 -2.77
N LEU A 3 -12.21 -1.02 -2.99
CA LEU A 3 -10.99 -1.53 -3.62
C LEU A 3 -9.81 -1.45 -2.65
N LEU A 4 -9.07 -2.54 -2.53
CA LEU A 4 -7.81 -2.61 -1.82
C LEU A 4 -6.68 -2.64 -2.85
N LEU A 5 -5.78 -1.64 -2.79
CA LEU A 5 -4.59 -1.57 -3.63
C LEU A 5 -3.36 -1.98 -2.82
N VAL A 6 -2.58 -2.91 -3.35
CA VAL A 6 -1.33 -3.44 -2.75
C VAL A 6 -0.25 -3.52 -3.82
N ASN A 7 1.01 -3.43 -3.43
CA ASN A 7 2.18 -3.66 -4.29
C ASN A 7 3.42 -4.04 -3.47
N ASP A 8 4.49 -4.45 -4.17
CA ASP A 8 5.76 -4.87 -3.56
C ASP A 8 6.83 -3.75 -3.60
N ASP A 9 6.67 -2.77 -4.49
CA ASP A 9 7.59 -1.65 -4.67
C ASP A 9 7.50 -0.61 -3.54
N GLY A 10 6.45 -0.72 -2.71
CA GLY A 10 6.20 0.13 -1.56
C GLY A 10 5.18 1.24 -1.79
N ILE A 11 4.78 1.86 -0.68
CA ILE A 11 3.66 2.82 -0.58
C ILE A 11 3.93 4.15 -1.32
N HIS A 12 5.19 4.46 -1.60
CA HIS A 12 5.61 5.66 -2.32
C HIS A 12 5.83 5.42 -3.82
N ALA A 13 5.59 4.20 -4.32
CA ALA A 13 5.79 3.87 -5.72
C ALA A 13 4.83 4.65 -6.63
N GLU A 14 5.35 5.18 -7.73
CA GLU A 14 4.58 6.00 -8.66
C GLU A 14 3.39 5.23 -9.27
N GLY A 15 3.55 3.94 -9.53
CA GLY A 15 2.53 3.09 -10.14
C GLY A 15 1.25 2.97 -9.30
N ILE A 16 1.39 2.59 -8.02
CA ILE A 16 0.23 2.45 -7.12
C ILE A 16 -0.43 3.80 -6.85
N ASN A 17 0.36 4.89 -6.80
CA ASN A 17 -0.16 6.24 -6.62
C ASN A 17 -1.02 6.69 -7.81
N LYS A 18 -0.53 6.51 -9.05
CA LYS A 18 -1.30 6.81 -10.26
C LYS A 18 -2.58 5.99 -10.35
N LEU A 19 -2.50 4.70 -10.02
CA LEU A 19 -3.65 3.81 -10.02
C LEU A 19 -4.71 4.26 -9.00
N ALA A 20 -4.28 4.61 -7.79
CA ALA A 20 -5.16 5.12 -6.75
C ALA A 20 -5.86 6.41 -7.17
N MET A 21 -5.12 7.38 -7.73
CA MET A 21 -5.67 8.66 -8.19
C MET A 21 -6.79 8.49 -9.24
N GLU A 22 -6.67 7.49 -10.12
CA GLU A 22 -7.71 7.23 -11.13
C GLU A 22 -8.92 6.50 -10.53
N LEU A 23 -8.68 5.48 -9.70
CA LEU A 23 -9.74 4.64 -9.16
C LEU A 23 -10.56 5.35 -8.07
N GLU A 24 -9.96 6.23 -7.29
CA GLU A 24 -10.66 6.95 -6.20
C GLU A 24 -11.74 7.91 -6.72
N LYS A 25 -11.71 8.27 -8.01
CA LYS A 25 -12.75 9.09 -8.67
C LYS A 25 -14.12 8.41 -8.69
N LYS A 26 -14.15 7.07 -8.64
CA LYS A 26 -15.38 6.26 -8.83
C LYS A 26 -15.58 5.20 -7.74
N HIS A 27 -14.57 4.94 -6.91
CA HIS A 27 -14.56 3.83 -5.96
C HIS A 27 -14.01 4.28 -4.60
N GLU A 28 -14.43 3.60 -3.53
CA GLU A 28 -13.78 3.75 -2.22
C GLU A 28 -12.48 2.94 -2.26
N VAL A 29 -11.34 3.64 -2.30
CA VAL A 29 -10.02 3.02 -2.37
C VAL A 29 -9.36 3.03 -1.00
N THR A 30 -8.70 1.93 -0.65
CA THR A 30 -7.77 1.82 0.47
C THR A 30 -6.45 1.28 -0.06
N ILE A 31 -5.35 1.92 0.28
CA ILE A 31 -4.00 1.56 -0.17
C ILE A 31 -3.27 0.95 1.01
N VAL A 32 -2.69 -0.22 0.83
CA VAL A 32 -1.88 -0.90 1.84
C VAL A 32 -0.64 -1.45 1.15
N ALA A 33 0.53 -0.93 1.50
CA ALA A 33 1.79 -1.34 0.87
C ALA A 33 2.96 -1.27 1.84
N PRO A 34 4.09 -1.95 1.56
CA PRO A 34 5.28 -1.84 2.37
C PRO A 34 5.79 -0.41 2.48
N ASN A 35 6.42 -0.07 3.61
CA ASN A 35 7.03 1.25 3.80
C ASN A 35 8.22 1.51 2.86
N ASP A 36 8.93 0.44 2.47
CA ASP A 36 10.13 0.45 1.63
C ASP A 36 10.05 -0.74 0.65
N GLU A 37 10.84 -0.70 -0.42
CA GLU A 37 10.90 -1.77 -1.44
C GLU A 37 11.13 -3.15 -0.79
N ARG A 38 10.29 -4.13 -1.13
CA ARG A 38 10.37 -5.51 -0.60
C ARG A 38 10.79 -6.53 -1.66
N SER A 39 11.56 -6.10 -2.65
CA SER A 39 12.10 -6.94 -3.72
C SER A 39 12.76 -8.23 -3.19
N ALA A 40 12.54 -9.33 -3.93
CA ALA A 40 13.07 -10.67 -3.66
C ALA A 40 12.57 -11.40 -2.39
N GLN A 41 11.42 -11.04 -1.81
CA GLN A 41 10.84 -11.76 -0.67
C GLN A 41 9.80 -12.85 -1.02
N SER A 42 9.50 -13.08 -2.31
CA SER A 42 8.51 -14.07 -2.76
C SER A 42 7.20 -13.97 -1.95
N HIS A 43 6.60 -15.09 -1.52
CA HIS A 43 5.42 -15.16 -0.66
C HIS A 43 5.78 -15.24 0.83
N ALA A 44 6.78 -14.48 1.28
CA ALA A 44 7.14 -14.49 2.70
C ALA A 44 6.00 -13.94 3.56
N LEU A 45 5.75 -14.58 4.70
CA LEU A 45 4.77 -14.15 5.70
C LEU A 45 5.49 -13.72 6.99
N THR A 46 5.14 -12.55 7.50
CA THR A 46 5.66 -12.07 8.79
C THR A 46 4.90 -12.73 9.94
N LEU A 47 5.43 -13.81 10.50
CA LEU A 47 4.78 -14.59 11.59
C LEU A 47 5.40 -14.39 12.97
N ARG A 48 6.70 -14.06 13.04
CA ARG A 48 7.48 -14.08 14.29
C ARG A 48 7.74 -12.70 14.90
N LYS A 49 7.28 -11.63 14.24
CA LYS A 49 7.45 -10.25 14.67
C LYS A 49 6.10 -9.55 14.55
N PRO A 50 5.77 -8.59 15.44
CA PRO A 50 4.58 -7.78 15.29
C PRO A 50 4.55 -7.08 13.92
N LEU A 51 3.39 -7.11 13.26
CA LEU A 51 3.11 -6.28 12.10
C LEU A 51 2.78 -4.87 12.56
N ILE A 52 3.54 -3.89 12.08
CA ILE A 52 3.32 -2.48 12.35
C ILE A 52 2.62 -1.88 11.14
N VAL A 53 1.48 -1.22 11.40
CA VAL A 53 0.72 -0.49 10.40
C VAL A 53 0.78 0.99 10.75
N LYS A 54 1.09 1.83 9.77
CA LYS A 54 1.12 3.29 9.93
C LYS A 54 0.23 3.92 8.87
N GLU A 55 -0.66 4.81 9.28
CA GLU A 55 -1.38 5.64 8.31
C GLU A 55 -0.41 6.67 7.71
N VAL A 56 -0.43 6.80 6.39
CA VAL A 56 0.41 7.73 5.65
C VAL A 56 -0.45 8.64 4.78
N LYS A 57 -0.02 9.89 4.61
CA LYS A 57 -0.63 10.81 3.66
C LYS A 57 0.18 10.81 2.39
N LEU A 58 -0.49 10.52 1.27
CA LEU A 58 0.11 10.55 -0.06
C LEU A 58 -0.34 11.81 -0.78
N GLU A 59 0.59 12.49 -1.43
CA GLU A 59 0.30 13.74 -2.13
C GLU A 59 -0.67 13.51 -3.29
N GLY A 60 -1.72 14.34 -3.39
CA GLY A 60 -2.71 14.24 -4.45
C GLY A 60 -3.68 13.06 -4.35
N ILE A 61 -3.64 12.27 -3.27
CA ILE A 61 -4.52 11.12 -3.03
C ILE A 61 -5.39 11.40 -1.81
N LYS A 62 -6.71 11.26 -1.96
CA LYS A 62 -7.68 11.45 -0.86
C LYS A 62 -7.98 10.15 -0.10
N SER A 63 -7.72 9.02 -0.75
CA SER A 63 -7.94 7.69 -0.21
C SER A 63 -7.07 7.39 1.01
N ARG A 64 -7.57 6.50 1.88
CA ARG A 64 -6.82 6.04 3.05
C ARG A 64 -5.61 5.22 2.59
N ALA A 65 -4.44 5.53 3.12
CA ALA A 65 -3.20 4.85 2.79
C ALA A 65 -2.48 4.39 4.06
N TYR A 66 -2.00 3.15 4.04
CA TYR A 66 -1.31 2.52 5.16
C TYR A 66 0.00 1.91 4.70
N SER A 67 1.10 2.25 5.38
CA SER A 67 2.36 1.54 5.23
C SER A 67 2.44 0.39 6.23
N VAL A 68 2.93 -0.77 5.78
CA VAL A 68 3.10 -1.96 6.61
C VAL A 68 4.57 -2.32 6.74
N SER A 69 4.99 -2.74 7.95
CA SER A 69 6.35 -3.21 8.19
C SER A 69 6.60 -4.64 7.69
N GLY A 70 5.54 -5.33 7.27
CA GLY A 70 5.58 -6.69 6.77
C GLY A 70 6.09 -6.78 5.33
N THR A 71 5.88 -7.98 4.80
CA THR A 71 5.92 -8.31 3.39
C THR A 71 4.51 -8.18 2.79
N PRO A 72 4.39 -7.97 1.47
CA PRO A 72 3.11 -7.87 0.76
C PRO A 72 2.16 -9.06 1.00
#